data_AF-A0A937CWX4-F1
#
_entry.id   AF-A0A937CWX4-F1
#
_cell.length_a   1.000
_cell.length_b   1.000
_cell.length_c   1.000
_cell.angle_alpha   90.00
_cell.angle_beta   90.00
_cell.angle_gamma   90.00
#
_symmetry.space_group_name_H-M   'P 1'
#
loop_
_entity.id
_entity.type
_entity.pdbx_description
1 polymer ?
#
loop_
_entity_poly.entity_id
_entity_poly.type
_entity_poly.pdbx_seq_one_letter_code
_entity_poly.pdbx_strand_id
1 'polypeptide(L)' 'MQHKIELVARAIHQAEHQELAWDSEPLDRKDRFREYARNAINLLNEDIGVLLLALEESTPGKRMSEPRAAA' A
#
# COMPACT_ATOMS: atom_id res chain seq x y z
N MET A 1 12.73 -0.55 7.50
CA MET A 1 12.24 -1.73 6.76
C MET A 1 10.84 -2.17 7.20
N GLN A 2 10.60 -2.40 8.50
CA GLN A 2 9.30 -2.84 9.07
C GLN A 2 8.09 -2.02 8.57
N HIS A 3 8.21 -0.69 8.55
CA HIS A 3 7.12 0.19 8.10
C HIS A 3 6.76 0.02 6.62
N LYS A 4 7.76 -0.11 5.72
CA LYS A 4 7.52 -0.38 4.29
C LYS A 4 6.82 -1.73 4.09
N ILE A 5 7.23 -2.74 4.84
CA ILE A 5 6.60 -4.07 4.81
C ILE A 5 5.12 -3.97 5.20
N GLU A 6 4.79 -3.23 6.26
CA GLU A 6 3.39 -3.06 6.69
C GLU A 6 2.55 -2.30 5.65
N LEU A 7 3.10 -1.26 5.02
CA LEU A 7 2.42 -0.53 3.94
C LEU A 7 2.13 -1.42 2.73
N VAL A 8 3.13 -2.18 2.26
CA VAL A 8 2.96 -3.11 1.14
C VAL A 8 1.98 -4.23 1.51
N ALA A 9 2.05 -4.76 2.74
CA ALA A 9 1.13 -5.81 3.20
C ALA A 9 -0.33 -5.36 3.18
N ARG A 10 -0.60 -4.13 3.65
CA ARG A 10 -1.92 -3.50 3.59
C ARG A 10 -2.40 -3.30 2.16
N ALA A 11 -1.51 -2.86 1.26
CA ALA A 11 -1.85 -2.66 -0.15
C ALA A 11 -2.21 -3.99 -0.85
N ILE A 12 -1.46 -5.06 -0.58
CA ILE A 12 -1.75 -6.40 -1.11
C ILE A 12 -3.11 -6.89 -0.57
N HIS A 13 -3.34 -6.79 0.74
CA HIS A 13 -4.61 -7.18 1.36
C HIS A 13 -5.80 -6.43 0.79
N GLN A 14 -5.70 -5.10 0.67
CA GLN A 14 -6.76 -4.26 0.12
C GLN A 14 -7.06 -4.59 -1.35
N ALA A 15 -6.04 -4.95 -2.14
CA ALA A 15 -6.22 -5.38 -3.53
C ALA A 15 -6.94 -6.73 -3.64
N GLU A 16 -6.65 -7.68 -2.73
CA GLU A 16 -7.31 -8.99 -2.70
C GLU A 16 -8.71 -8.94 -2.06
N HIS A 17 -8.92 -8.03 -1.10
CA HIS A 17 -10.11 -8.01 -0.24
C HIS A 17 -10.63 -6.58 -0.05
N GLN A 18 -11.29 -6.05 -1.08
CA GLN A 18 -11.82 -4.67 -1.09
C GLN A 18 -12.81 -4.35 0.05
N GLU A 19 -13.46 -5.36 0.63
CA GLU A 19 -14.49 -5.18 1.66
C GLU A 19 -14.01 -5.43 3.09
N LEU A 20 -12.82 -6.03 3.28
CA LEU A 20 -12.31 -6.39 4.61
C LEU A 20 -11.35 -5.32 5.12
N ALA A 21 -11.59 -4.84 6.34
CA ALA A 21 -10.69 -3.91 7.00
C ALA A 21 -9.42 -4.63 7.48
N TRP A 22 -8.24 -4.12 7.10
CA TRP A 22 -6.95 -4.65 7.55
C TRP A 22 -6.89 -4.83 9.06
N ASP A 23 -7.36 -3.85 9.83
CA ASP A 23 -7.26 -3.90 11.30
C ASP A 23 -8.08 -5.05 11.92
N SER A 24 -9.14 -5.50 11.24
CA SER A 24 -9.97 -6.63 11.64
C SER A 24 -9.41 -8.00 11.21
N GLU A 25 -8.37 -8.02 10.38
CA GLU A 25 -7.77 -9.27 9.90
C GLU A 25 -7.05 -10.02 11.05
N PRO A 26 -7.21 -11.36 11.16
CA PRO A 26 -6.48 -12.18 12.11
C PRO A 26 -4.96 -12.03 11.98
N LEU A 27 -4.26 -12.14 13.12
CA LEU A 27 -2.81 -11.93 13.18
C LEU A 27 -2.03 -12.89 12.26
N ASP A 28 -2.44 -14.15 12.19
CA ASP A 28 -1.84 -15.17 11.32
C ASP A 28 -1.97 -14.82 9.83
N ARG A 29 -3.09 -14.20 9.43
CA ARG A 29 -3.25 -13.68 8.07
C ARG A 29 -2.41 -12.44 7.82
N LYS A 30 -2.37 -11.51 8.78
CA LYS A 30 -1.49 -10.32 8.68
C LYS A 30 -0.03 -10.72 8.51
N ASP A 31 0.42 -11.75 9.22
CA ASP A 31 1.79 -12.24 9.10
C ASP A 31 2.09 -12.83 7.71
N ARG A 32 1.13 -13.54 7.09
CA ARG A 32 1.25 -13.98 5.70
C ARG A 32 1.38 -12.80 4.73
N PHE A 33 0.54 -11.78 4.85
CA PHE A 33 0.65 -10.59 4.00
C PHE A 33 1.97 -9.83 4.20
N ARG A 34 2.51 -9.79 5.43
CA ARG A 34 3.84 -9.24 5.71
C ARG A 34 4.95 -10.06 5.06
N GLU A 35 4.80 -11.38 5.00
CA GLU A 35 5.74 -12.25 4.30
C GLU A 35 5.72 -12.00 2.79
N TYR A 36 4.52 -11.89 2.18
CA TYR A 36 4.39 -11.52 0.77
C TYR A 36 4.99 -10.15 0.49
N ALA A 37 4.75 -9.17 1.35
CA ALA A 37 5.35 -7.86 1.26
C ALA A 37 6.88 -7.89 1.34
N ARG A 38 7.46 -8.67 2.26
CA ARG A 38 8.92 -8.87 2.32
C ARG A 38 9.45 -9.49 1.03
N ASN A 39 8.80 -10.52 0.53
CA ASN A 39 9.22 -11.21 -0.69
C ASN A 39 9.13 -10.28 -1.91
N ALA A 40 8.06 -9.50 -2.03
CA ALA A 40 7.90 -8.50 -3.09
C ALA A 40 8.98 -7.41 -3.01
N ILE A 41 9.24 -6.86 -1.82
CA ILE A 41 10.31 -5.87 -1.62
C ILE A 41 11.68 -6.44 -1.98
N ASN A 42 11.97 -7.68 -1.55
CA ASN A 42 13.24 -8.33 -1.86
C ASN A 42 13.39 -8.66 -3.35
N LEU A 43 12.30 -9.05 -4.01
CA LEU A 43 12.29 -9.37 -5.45
C LEU A 43 12.43 -8.11 -6.31
N LEU A 44 11.85 -6.99 -5.88
CA LEU A 44 11.82 -5.72 -6.61
C LEU A 44 12.96 -4.76 -6.23
N ASN A 45 13.73 -5.07 -5.18
CA ASN A 45 14.88 -4.30 -4.71
C ASN A 45 14.59 -2.78 -4.59
N GLU A 46 15.43 -1.88 -5.14
CA GLU A 46 15.20 -0.42 -5.08
C GLU A 46 13.98 0.06 -5.89
N ASP A 47 13.45 -0.72 -6.83
CA ASP A 47 12.33 -0.33 -7.70
C ASP A 47 10.97 -0.32 -6.96
N ILE A 48 10.89 -0.90 -5.76
CA ILE A 48 9.68 -0.84 -4.92
C ILE A 48 9.31 0.61 -4.55
N GLY A 49 10.29 1.53 -4.50
CA GLY A 49 10.04 2.94 -4.18
C GLY A 49 9.17 3.64 -5.23
N VAL A 50 9.40 3.35 -6.51
CA VAL A 50 8.64 3.92 -7.63
C VAL A 50 7.22 3.34 -7.66
N LEU A 51 7.08 2.04 -7.43
CA LEU A 51 5.77 1.37 -7.39
C LEU A 51 4.90 1.83 -6.21
N LEU A 52 5.50 2.07 -5.04
CA LEU A 52 4.79 2.61 -3.88
C LEU A 52 4.32 4.05 -4.10
N LEU A 53 5.13 4.89 -4.75
CA LEU A 53 4.76 6.26 -5.11
C LEU A 53 3.57 6.26 -6.09
N ALA A 54 3.62 5.41 -7.12
CA ALA A 54 2.55 5.28 -8.09
C ALA A 54 1.22 4.77 -7.48
N LEU A 55 1.30 3.87 -6.49
CA LEU A 55 0.13 3.39 -5.74
C LEU A 55 -0.50 4.48 -4.86
N GLU A 56 0.32 5.27 -4.16
CA GLU A 56 -0.16 6.39 -3.34
C GLU A 56 -0.85 7.47 -4.22
N GLU A 57 -0.28 7.77 -5.39
CA GLU A 57 -0.85 8.69 -6.38
C GLU A 57 -2.13 8.15 -7.03
N SER A 58 -2.25 6.83 -7.18
CA SER A 58 -3.43 6.18 -7.78
C SER A 58 -4.57 5.95 -6.80
N THR A 59 -4.38 6.23 -5.50
CA THR A 59 -5.44 6.04 -4.49
C THR A 59 -6.48 7.17 -4.62
N PRO A 60 -7.77 6.86 -4.88
CA PRO A 60 -8.81 7.86 -5.17
C PRO A 60 -9.25 8.55 -3.88
N GLY A 61 -8.44 9.49 -3.40
CA GLY A 61 -8.70 10.24 -2.18
C GLY A 61 -7.82 11.49 -2.05
N LYS A 62 -6.68 11.55 -2.73
CA LYS A 62 -5.87 12.77 -2.83
C LYS A 62 -6.40 13.61 -4.00
N ARG A 63 -7.62 14.14 -3.88
CA ARG A 63 -8.07 15.23 -4.75
C ARG A 63 -7.04 16.34 -4.61
N MET A 64 -6.30 16.58 -5.68
CA MET A 64 -5.54 17.82 -5.85
C MET A 64 -6.49 18.97 -5.50
N SER A 65 -6.19 19.70 -4.44
CA SER A 65 -6.81 20.99 -4.20
C SER A 65 -6.61 21.80 -5.46
N GLU A 66 -7.71 22.09 -6.16
CA GLU A 66 -7.69 22.91 -7.38
C GLU A 66 -6.94 24.21 -7.08
N PRO A 67 -6.02 24.65 -7.96
CA PRO A 67 -5.53 26.01 -7.88
C PRO A 67 -6.74 26.92 -8.16
N ARG A 68 -7.21 27.60 -7.12
CA ARG A 68 -8.23 28.66 -7.22
C ARG A 68 -7.72 29.70 -8.22
N ALA A 69 -8.26 29.68 -9.43
CA ALA A 69 -7.99 30.67 -10.45
C ALA A 69 -8.32 32.05 -9.86
N ALA A 70 -7.31 32.90 -9.76
CA ALA A 70 -7.47 34.31 -9.42
C ALA A 70 -8.08 35.02 -10.64
N ALA A 71 -9.25 35.62 -10.44
CA ALA A 71 -9.90 36.54 -11.36
C ALA A 71 -9.48 37.98 -11.03
#